data_AF-A0A2H5WDI0-F1
#
_entry.id   AF-A0A2H5WDI0-F1
#
_cell.length_a   1.000
_cell.length_b   1.000
_cell.length_c   1.000
_cell.angle_alpha   90.00
_cell.angle_beta   90.00
_cell.angle_gamma   90.00
#
_symmetry.space_group_name_H-M   'P 1'
#
loop_
_entity.id
_entity.type
_entity.pdbx_description
1 polymer ?
#
loop_
_entity_poly.entity_id
_entity_poly.type
_entity_poly.pdbx_seq_one_letter_code
_entity_poly.pdbx_strand_id
1 'polypeptide(L)' 'MDQLLVDCGDHAVAPGDEVVLLGAQGEERITAEELAERAGTIGYEIVTAISERVPREYVG' A
#
# COMPACT_ATOMS: atom_id res chain seq x y z
N MET A 1 -16.18 0.73 4.29
CA MET A 1 -15.40 1.74 3.55
C MET A 1 -14.35 0.97 2.81
N ASP A 2 -14.33 1.12 1.49
CA ASP A 2 -13.85 0.06 0.60
C ASP A 2 -13.00 0.58 -0.55
N GLN A 3 -12.82 1.91 -0.64
CA GLN A 3 -12.14 2.59 -1.74
C GLN A 3 -11.46 3.87 -1.24
N LEU A 4 -10.38 4.25 -1.93
CA LEU A 4 -9.69 5.54 -1.81
C LEU A 4 -9.42 6.09 -3.22
N LEU A 5 -9.13 7.38 -3.32
CA LEU A 5 -8.74 8.03 -4.58
C LEU A 5 -7.29 8.52 -4.46
N VAL A 6 -6.53 8.40 -5.55
CA VAL A 6 -5.18 8.95 -5.69
C VAL A 6 -5.17 9.90 -6.88
N ASP A 7 -4.51 11.03 -6.72
CA ASP A 7 -4.24 11.95 -7.82
C ASP A 7 -3.01 11.47 -8.60
N CYS A 8 -3.22 11.11 -9.87
CA CYS A 8 -2.16 10.65 -10.76
C CYS A 8 -1.50 11.79 -11.56
N GLY A 9 -1.93 13.05 -11.39
CA GLY A 9 -1.41 14.17 -12.17
C GLY A 9 -1.41 13.89 -13.68
N ASP A 10 -0.26 14.12 -14.33
CA ASP A 10 -0.06 13.88 -15.76
C ASP A 10 0.45 12.45 -16.09
N HIS A 11 0.51 11.55 -15.10
CA HIS A 11 0.97 10.18 -15.34
C HIS A 11 -0.05 9.40 -16.17
N ALA A 12 0.43 8.66 -17.17
CA ALA A 12 -0.40 7.75 -17.94
C ALA A 12 -0.75 6.52 -17.10
N VAL A 13 -2.03 6.37 -16.75
CA VAL A 13 -2.57 5.25 -15.97
C VAL A 13 -3.77 4.63 -16.68
N ALA A 14 -3.94 3.33 -16.54
CA ALA A 14 -5.03 2.55 -17.12
C ALA A 14 -5.75 1.70 -16.06
N PRO A 15 -7.04 1.38 -16.27
CA PRO A 15 -7.74 0.44 -15.42
C PRO A 15 -7.03 -0.93 -15.40
N GLY A 16 -6.71 -1.40 -14.19
CA GLY A 16 -6.01 -2.67 -13.98
C GLY A 16 -4.51 -2.52 -13.75
N ASP A 17 -3.95 -1.31 -13.83
CA ASP A 17 -2.55 -1.08 -13.45
C ASP A 17 -2.31 -1.40 -11.97
N GLU A 18 -1.15 -2.00 -11.69
CA GLU A 18 -0.76 -2.39 -10.33
C GLU A 18 -0.43 -1.17 -9.48
N VAL A 19 -0.95 -1.17 -8.25
CA VAL A 19 -0.63 -0.15 -7.23
C VAL A 19 -0.06 -0.84 -6.00
N VAL A 20 1.11 -0.39 -5.55
CA VAL A 20 1.74 -0.87 -4.32
C VAL A 20 1.46 0.11 -3.18
N LEU A 21 0.61 -0.28 -2.22
CA LEU A 21 0.31 0.53 -1.03
C LEU A 21 1.34 0.35 0.10
N LEU A 22 2.02 -0.79 0.14
CA LEU A 22 3.10 -1.15 1.07
C LEU A 22 4.00 -2.18 0.37
N GLY A 23 5.28 -1.90 0.23
CA GLY A 23 6.20 -2.74 -0.54
C GLY A 23 7.04 -1.94 -1.54
N ALA A 24 7.53 -2.60 -2.58
CA ALA A 24 8.40 -1.99 -3.59
C ALA A 24 7.81 -2.10 -5.00
N GLN A 25 8.03 -1.07 -5.82
CA GLN A 25 7.71 -1.05 -7.25
C GLN A 25 8.86 -0.34 -7.99
N GLY A 26 9.54 -1.05 -8.89
CA GLY A 26 10.75 -0.52 -9.52
C GLY A 26 11.84 -0.22 -8.49
N GLU A 27 12.37 1.01 -8.50
CA GLU A 27 13.38 1.48 -7.55
C GLU A 27 12.78 2.13 -6.28
N GLU A 28 11.46 2.35 -6.27
CA GLU A 28 10.75 3.00 -5.17
C GLU A 28 10.20 2.00 -4.15
N ARG A 29 10.07 2.43 -2.89
CA ARG A 29 9.57 1.61 -1.79
C ARG A 29 8.82 2.43 -0.75
N ILE A 30 7.68 1.90 -0.31
CA ILE A 30 6.93 2.38 0.85
C ILE A 30 7.11 1.35 1.97
N THR A 31 7.67 1.76 3.11
CA THR A 31 7.87 0.87 4.28
C THR A 31 6.71 0.95 5.26
N ALA A 32 6.60 -0.04 6.14
CA ALA A 32 5.60 -0.02 7.21
C ALA A 32 5.90 1.11 8.21
N GLU A 33 7.18 1.40 8.46
CA GLU A 33 7.64 2.50 9.31
C GLU A 33 7.22 3.86 8.73
N GLU A 34 7.36 4.07 7.43
CA GLU A 34 6.94 5.32 6.79
C GLU A 34 5.44 5.56 6.92
N LEU A 35 4.63 4.52 6.68
CA LEU A 35 3.17 4.61 6.88
C LEU A 35 2.82 4.85 8.35
N ALA A 36 3.56 4.23 9.27
CA ALA A 36 3.36 4.40 10.70
C ALA A 36 3.66 5.83 11.16
N GLU A 37 4.75 6.44 10.69
CA GLU A 37 5.08 7.84 10.96
C GLU A 37 3.97 8.77 10.49
N ARG A 38 3.46 8.56 9.26
CA ARG A 38 2.35 9.34 8.71
C ARG A 38 1.04 9.15 9.49
N ALA A 39 0.81 7.95 10.03
CA ALA A 39 -0.38 7.61 10.82
C ALA A 39 -0.24 7.92 12.32
N GLY A 40 0.94 8.34 12.80
CA GLY A 40 1.20 8.58 14.21
C GLY A 40 1.23 7.30 15.08
N THR A 41 1.70 6.20 14.52
CA THR A 41 1.79 4.89 15.18
C THR A 41 3.16 4.20 14.92
N ILE A 42 3.25 2.88 15.12
CA ILE A 42 4.42 2.03 14.89
C ILE A 42 4.18 1.05 13.74
N GLY A 43 5.26 0.59 13.10
CA GLY A 43 5.19 -0.30 11.93
C GLY A 43 4.41 -1.61 12.18
N TYR A 44 4.46 -2.13 13.41
CA TYR A 44 3.69 -3.34 13.80
C TYR A 44 2.18 -3.14 13.67
N GLU A 45 1.66 -1.96 14.00
CA GLU A 45 0.23 -1.68 13.85
C GLU A 45 -0.16 -1.63 12.37
N ILE A 46 0.71 -1.15 11.48
CA ILE A 46 0.44 -1.11 10.04
C ILE A 46 0.29 -2.52 9.47
N VAL A 47 1.26 -3.41 9.72
CA VAL A 47 1.23 -4.76 9.15
C VAL A 47 0.13 -5.64 9.75
N THR A 48 -0.23 -5.41 11.02
CA THR A 48 -1.31 -6.16 11.69
C THR A 48 -2.71 -5.59 11.41
N ALA A 49 -2.82 -4.32 10.99
CA ALA A 49 -4.09 -3.70 10.64
C ALA A 49 -4.67 -4.19 9.30
N ILE A 50 -3.90 -4.90 8.48
CA ILE A 50 -4.40 -5.49 7.22
C ILE A 50 -5.44 -6.56 7.58
N SER A 51 -6.73 -6.21 7.47
CA SER A 51 -7.84 -7.09 7.84
C SER A 51 -7.90 -8.38 7.03
N GLU A 52 -8.59 -9.40 7.56
CA GLU A 52 -8.81 -10.70 6.89
C GLU A 52 -9.47 -10.61 5.50
N ARG A 53 -10.15 -9.49 5.20
CA ARG A 53 -10.80 -9.25 3.90
C ARG A 53 -9.82 -9.14 2.74
N VAL A 54 -8.56 -8.78 3.00
CA VAL A 54 -7.51 -8.73 1.97
C VAL A 54 -7.01 -10.17 1.73
N PRO A 55 -7.19 -10.77 0.54
CA PRO A 55 -6.69 -12.11 0.28
C PRO A 55 -5.16 -12.17 0.40
N ARG A 56 -4.64 -13.29 0.89
CA ARG A 56 -3.19 -13.54 1.00
C ARG A 56 -2.78 -14.56 -0.06
N GLU A 57 -1.83 -14.16 -0.90
CA GLU A 57 -1.13 -15.06 -1.82
C GLU A 57 0.26 -15.33 -1.27
N TYR A 58 0.62 -16.61 -1.15
CA TYR A 58 1.93 -17.02 -0.65
C TYR A 58 2.80 -17.43 -1.84
N VAL A 59 3.85 -16.66 -2.09
CA VAL A 59 4.83 -16.89 -3.15
C VAL A 59 6.13 -17.41 -2.53
N GLY A 60 6.73 -18.43 -3.16
CA GLY A 60 7.93 -19.14 -2.68
C GLY A 60 9.16 -18.81 -3.51
#